data_AF-A0AAW6YRV2-F1
#
_entry.id   AF-A0AAW6YRV2-F1
#
_cell.length_a   1.000
_cell.length_b   1.000
_cell.length_c   1.000
_cell.angle_alpha   90.00
_cell.angle_beta   90.00
_cell.angle_gamma   90.00
#
_symmetry.space_group_name_H-M   'P 1'
#
loop_
_entity.id
_entity.type
_entity.pdbx_description
1 polymer ?
#
loop_
_entity_poly.entity_id
_entity_poly.type
_entity_poly.pdbx_seq_one_letter_code
_entity_poly.pdbx_strand_id
1 'polypeptide(L)'
;VAMDSADIILVESQLKDVLNSLSLSQATTTKIKQNLAWGAGYNIFAIPLAAGLLAPIGLTLGPALSGILMSLSTVICAVNAQSLNFEKYD
;
A
#
# COMPACT_ATOMS: atom_id res chain seq x y z
N VAL A 1 4.36 -31.66 13.71
CA VAL A 1 4.20 -31.92 12.25
C VAL A 1 3.12 -31.05 11.63
N ALA A 2 1.82 -31.22 11.94
CA ALA A 2 0.78 -30.40 11.31
C ALA A 2 0.88 -28.90 11.66
N MET A 3 1.19 -28.55 12.91
CA MET A 3 1.41 -27.14 13.32
C MET A 3 2.71 -26.54 12.75
N ASP A 4 3.78 -27.33 12.64
CA ASP A 4 5.09 -26.84 12.16
C ASP A 4 5.12 -26.56 10.65
N SER A 5 4.11 -27.01 9.91
CA SER A 5 4.03 -26.87 8.44
C SER A 5 2.93 -25.90 8.01
N ALA A 6 2.22 -25.26 8.94
CA ALA A 6 1.06 -24.43 8.63
C ALA A 6 1.45 -22.94 8.52
N ASP A 7 1.05 -22.29 7.43
CA ASP A 7 1.25 -20.84 7.21
C ASP A 7 0.34 -19.96 8.10
N ILE A 8 -0.78 -20.52 8.57
CA ILE A 8 -1.74 -19.86 9.47
C ILE A 8 -2.13 -20.87 10.56
N ILE A 9 -2.03 -20.44 11.83
CA ILE A 9 -2.39 -21.23 13.00
C ILE A 9 -3.53 -20.53 13.73
N LEU A 10 -4.65 -21.23 13.93
CA LEU A 10 -5.75 -20.76 14.76
C LEU A 10 -5.44 -21.07 16.23
N VAL A 11 -5.32 -20.04 17.06
CA VAL A 11 -5.06 -20.19 18.50
C VAL A 11 -6.32 -20.68 19.22
N GLU A 12 -7.50 -20.21 18.81
CA GLU A 12 -8.79 -20.74 19.23
C GLU A 12 -9.40 -21.65 18.16
N SER A 13 -10.05 -22.74 18.57
CA SER A 13 -10.60 -23.74 17.64
C SER A 13 -11.97 -23.34 17.06
N GLN A 14 -12.23 -22.05 16.88
CA GLN A 14 -13.48 -21.57 16.31
C GLN A 14 -13.39 -21.54 14.78
N LEU A 15 -14.29 -22.26 14.10
CA LEU A 15 -14.30 -22.31 12.64
C LEU A 15 -14.55 -20.93 11.99
N LYS A 16 -15.18 -20.01 12.74
CA LYS A 16 -15.46 -18.62 12.32
C LYS A 16 -14.18 -17.81 12.10
N ASP A 17 -13.11 -18.10 12.83
CA ASP A 17 -11.83 -17.38 12.76
C ASP A 17 -11.16 -17.54 11.39
N VAL A 18 -11.42 -18.65 10.70
CA VAL A 18 -10.99 -18.86 9.30
C VAL A 18 -11.65 -17.85 8.36
N LEU A 19 -12.96 -17.62 8.52
CA LEU A 19 -13.72 -16.67 7.70
C LEU A 19 -13.31 -15.22 7.98
N ASN A 20 -13.05 -14.92 9.25
CA ASN A 20 -12.51 -13.65 9.73
C ASN A 20 -11.13 -13.37 9.11
N SER A 21 -10.21 -14.34 9.19
CA SER A 21 -8.87 -14.26 8.57
C SER A 21 -8.94 -14.05 7.05
N LEU A 22 -9.84 -14.77 6.36
CA LEU A 22 -10.04 -14.59 4.92
C LEU A 22 -10.57 -13.19 4.59
N SER A 23 -11.52 -12.68 5.37
CA SER A 23 -12.09 -11.34 5.20
C SER A 23 -11.04 -10.25 5.42
N LEU A 24 -10.20 -10.41 6.45
CA LEU A 24 -9.07 -9.53 6.72
C LEU A 24 -8.03 -9.55 5.59
N SER A 25 -7.73 -10.73 5.05
CA SER A 25 -6.81 -10.89 3.90
C SER A 25 -7.30 -10.14 2.66
N GLN A 26 -8.61 -10.22 2.36
CA GLN A 26 -9.22 -9.47 1.26
C GLN A 26 -9.17 -7.95 1.49
N ALA A 27 -9.44 -7.50 2.71
CA ALA A 27 -9.36 -6.08 3.08
C ALA A 27 -7.91 -5.56 2.96
N THR A 28 -6.93 -6.34 3.43
CA THR A 28 -5.49 -6.05 3.28
C THR A 28 -5.09 -5.96 1.81
N THR A 29 -5.52 -6.92 0.99
CA THR A 29 -5.27 -6.93 -0.46
C THR A 29 -5.84 -5.68 -1.14
N THR A 30 -6.99 -5.20 -0.68
CA THR A 30 -7.59 -3.96 -1.19
C THR A 30 -6.74 -2.74 -0.86
N LYS A 31 -6.22 -2.65 0.37
CA LYS A 31 -5.28 -1.58 0.77
C LYS A 31 -3.97 -1.64 -0.03
N ILE A 32 -3.43 -2.83 -0.28
CA ILE A 32 -2.24 -3.01 -1.12
C ILE A 32 -2.49 -2.49 -2.54
N LYS A 33 -3.63 -2.84 -3.15
CA LYS A 33 -3.99 -2.34 -4.49
C LYS A 33 -4.10 -0.81 -4.53
N GLN A 34 -4.66 -0.19 -3.49
CA GLN A 34 -4.73 1.27 -3.38
C GLN A 34 -3.33 1.90 -3.24
N ASN A 35 -2.46 1.32 -2.41
CA ASN A 35 -1.08 1.80 -2.26
C ASN A 35 -0.30 1.66 -3.56
N LEU A 36 -0.51 0.57 -4.31
CA LEU A 36 0.06 0.38 -5.63
C LEU A 36 -0.44 1.45 -6.61
N ALA A 37 -1.73 1.79 -6.59
CA ALA A 37 -2.28 2.86 -7.42
C ALA A 37 -1.67 4.23 -7.09
N TRP A 38 -1.48 4.54 -5.80
CA TRP A 38 -0.80 5.78 -5.37
C TRP A 38 0.66 5.83 -5.81
N GLY A 39 1.40 4.73 -5.63
CA GLY A 39 2.79 4.62 -6.06
C GLY A 39 2.95 4.71 -7.59
N ALA A 40 2.09 4.02 -8.34
CA ALA A 40 2.08 4.07 -9.79
C ALA A 40 1.69 5.47 -10.30
N GLY A 41 0.67 6.09 -9.70
CA GLY A 41 0.25 7.46 -10.00
C GLY A 41 1.40 8.45 -9.86
N TYR A 42 2.15 8.41 -8.75
CA TYR A 42 3.33 9.24 -8.58
C TYR A 42 4.35 9.04 -9.71
N ASN A 43 4.70 7.80 -10.03
CA ASN A 43 5.67 7.49 -11.09
C ASN A 43 5.20 7.95 -12.47
N ILE A 44 3.90 7.84 -12.77
CA ILE A 44 3.29 8.32 -14.01
C ILE A 44 3.48 9.84 -14.17
N PHE A 45 3.48 10.62 -13.08
CA PHE A 45 3.76 12.06 -13.14
C PHE A 45 5.26 12.36 -13.08
N ALA A 46 6.01 11.68 -12.23
CA ALA A 46 7.42 11.94 -11.98
C ALA A 46 8.29 11.62 -13.20
N ILE A 47 8.04 10.52 -13.90
CA ILE A 47 8.86 10.09 -15.04
C ILE A 47 8.77 11.09 -16.21
N PRO A 48 7.58 11.51 -16.70
CA PRO A 48 7.50 12.54 -17.73
C PRO A 48 8.08 13.89 -17.28
N LEU A 49 7.87 14.28 -16.02
CA LEU A 49 8.45 15.53 -15.49
C LEU A 49 9.98 15.47 -15.47
N ALA A 50 10.57 14.34 -15.08
CA ALA A 50 12.02 14.11 -15.10
C ALA A 50 12.57 14.00 -16.53
N ALA A 51 11.79 13.45 -17.46
CA ALA A 51 12.11 13.40 -18.90
C ALA A 51 12.05 14.78 -19.58
N GLY A 52 11.68 15.85 -18.86
CA GLY A 52 11.70 17.21 -19.37
C GLY A 52 10.41 17.63 -20.07
N LEU A 53 9.28 16.96 -19.82
CA LEU A 53 7.97 17.34 -20.39
C LEU A 53 7.62 18.81 -20.09
N LEU A 54 8.04 19.32 -18.93
CA LEU A 54 7.83 20.72 -18.50
C LEU A 54 9.09 21.61 -18.67
N ALA A 55 10.15 21.12 -19.32
CA ALA A 55 11.32 21.93 -19.64
C ALA A 55 11.00 23.21 -20.45
N PRO A 56 10.01 23.25 -21.38
CA PRO A 56 9.67 24.47 -22.13
C PRO A 56 9.17 25.62 -21.26
N ILE A 57 8.60 25.32 -20.09
CA ILE A 57 8.10 26.32 -19.13
C ILE A 57 9.09 26.57 -17.98
N GLY A 58 10.34 26.09 -18.11
CA GLY A 58 11.41 26.26 -17.12
C GLY A 58 11.25 25.39 -15.86
N LEU A 59 10.28 24.47 -15.83
CA LEU A 59 10.06 23.55 -14.71
C LEU A 59 10.68 22.19 -15.04
N THR A 60 11.84 21.93 -14.45
CA THR A 60 12.46 20.59 -14.44
C THR A 60 12.32 19.98 -13.06
N LEU A 61 12.03 18.68 -12.98
CA LEU A 61 11.92 17.98 -11.70
C LEU A 61 13.31 17.85 -11.06
N GLY A 62 13.62 18.76 -10.13
CA GLY A 62 14.86 18.70 -9.35
C GLY A 62 14.81 17.61 -8.26
N PRO A 63 15.96 17.10 -7.79
CA PRO A 63 16.03 16.06 -6.76
C PRO A 63 15.23 16.38 -5.49
N ALA A 64 15.19 17.66 -5.08
CA ALA A 64 14.43 18.10 -3.91
C ALA A 64 12.92 17.93 -4.09
N LEU A 65 12.37 18.31 -5.25
CA LEU A 65 10.94 18.16 -5.54
C LEU A 65 10.56 16.69 -5.71
N SER A 66 11.41 15.90 -6.36
CA SER A 66 11.24 14.44 -6.42
C SER A 66 11.18 13.81 -5.03
N GLY A 67 12.08 14.21 -4.13
CA GLY A 67 12.12 13.71 -2.76
C GLY A 67 10.87 14.04 -1.95
N ILE A 68 10.33 15.26 -2.09
CA ILE A 68 9.08 15.68 -1.44
C ILE A 68 7.89 14.87 -1.96
N LEU A 69 7.78 14.69 -3.29
CA LEU A 69 6.68 13.93 -3.85
C LEU A 69 6.77 12.43 -3.48
N MET A 70 7.99 11.87 -3.44
CA MET A 70 8.21 10.49 -3.01
C MET A 70 7.85 10.30 -1.54
N SER A 71 8.24 11.23 -0.65
CA SER A 71 7.88 11.15 0.77
C SER A 71 6.38 11.30 1.00
N LEU A 72 5.71 12.19 0.26
CA LEU A 72 4.24 12.32 0.28
C LEU A 72 3.55 11.00 -0.11
N SER A 73 4.00 10.34 -1.17
CA SER A 73 3.44 9.05 -1.59
C SER A 73 3.56 7.98 -0.49
N THR A 74 4.72 7.90 0.17
CA THR A 74 4.94 7.00 1.31
C THR A 74 4.00 7.30 2.47
N VAL A 75 3.82 8.57 2.83
CA VAL A 75 2.91 8.99 3.91
C VAL A 75 1.47 8.61 3.59
N ILE A 76 1.02 8.85 2.35
CA ILE A 76 -0.34 8.49 1.92
C ILE A 76 -0.56 6.97 2.02
N CYS A 77 0.40 6.17 1.54
CA CYS A 77 0.34 4.70 1.66
C CYS A 77 0.30 4.23 3.12
N ALA A 78 1.08 4.87 4.01
CA ALA A 78 1.11 4.55 5.43
C ALA A 78 -0.21 4.89 6.13
N VAL A 79 -0.78 6.08 5.86
CA VAL A 79 -2.08 6.47 6.39
C VAL A 79 -3.19 5.54 5.87
N ASN A 80 -3.15 5.19 4.59
CA ASN A 80 -4.13 4.27 4.02
C ASN A 80 -4.07 2.88 4.65
N ALA A 81 -2.86 2.38 4.93
CA ALA A 81 -2.65 1.12 5.63
C ALA A 81 -3.17 1.16 7.08
N GLN A 82 -2.91 2.25 7.81
CA GLN A 82 -3.41 2.43 9.19
C GLN A 82 -4.94 2.53 9.28
N SER A 83 -5.63 2.88 8.20
CA SER A 83 -7.10 2.85 8.15
C SER A 83 -7.68 1.42 8.15
N LEU A 84 -6.87 0.37 8.01
CA LEU A 84 -7.33 -1.00 8.17
C LEU A 84 -7.55 -1.29 9.67
N ASN A 85 -8.81 -1.46 10.09
CA ASN A 85 -9.15 -1.81 11.46
C ASN A 85 -9.37 -3.32 11.59
N PHE A 86 -8.54 -3.97 12.42
CA PHE A 86 -8.56 -5.41 12.68
C PHE A 86 -9.74 -5.84 13.56
N GLU A 87 -10.19 -5.02 14.52
CA GLU A 87 -11.33 -5.33 15.41
C GLU A 87 -12.65 -5.52 14.66
N LYS A 88 -12.75 -4.99 13.45
CA LYS A 88 -13.93 -5.18 12.60
C LYS A 88 -14.06 -6.62 12.08
N TYR A 89 -12.98 -7.39 12.14
CA TYR A 89 -12.87 -8.73 11.58
C TYR A 89 -12.57 -9.81 12.63
N ASP A 90 -12.58 -9.48 13.94
CA ASP A 90 -12.60 -10.44 15.06
C ASP A 90 -14.06 -10.77 15.44
#